data_AF-A0A1Z8MMB1-F1
#
_entry.id   AF-A0A1Z8MMB1-F1
#
_cell.length_a   1.000
_cell.length_b   1.000
_cell.length_c   1.000
_cell.angle_alpha   90.00
_cell.angle_beta   90.00
_cell.angle_gamma   90.00
#
_symmetry.space_group_name_H-M   'P 1'
#
loop_
_entity.id
_entity.type
_entity.pdbx_description
1 polymer ?
#
loop_
_entity_poly.entity_id
_entity_poly.type
_entity_poly.pdbx_seq_one_letter_code
_entity_poly.pdbx_strand_id
1 'polypeptide(L)'
;MEYQDTKMGITVHRLDGDLENRWAISGVAVKLVDSGSKAEQVGIEIGALLSHITGEIPLTSGISFNRIVNKAMKKDNQVTFELSDGTRIKLSVRRRGDKPGLTVKASGEITDIVLDSPAEKAGLFIGQTISSVIDERNIESVEDYKKAVKDFSKYQKPIIFQTTELSGVKVAVVKALSQLNNQSALDQLIAHVEEKDGPLRQPAVVALEQLVATAAGSQSSTFNQKIMKDGRISDLTQRYMQRIYEPNPEIRRSCLSILSALKTTSAIPELITVVKDEAEIPGIRFKAGSTLSQIGAQAVEPLMVAYANGNANVKDIVASALGNINSESAKRMLFSAISTEQNPTVQLTLADAIAKFNDEESKQKLSNLRSVLQGNSGLQVFIDELLRPKANIEAELDEEEEFEL
;
A
#
# COMPACT_ATOMS: atom_id res chain seq x y z
N MET A 1 -14.21 22.39 -14.29
CA MET A 1 -13.86 23.46 -15.25
C MET A 1 -12.36 23.45 -15.44
N GLU A 2 -11.88 23.51 -16.68
CA GLU A 2 -10.44 23.42 -17.02
C GLU A 2 -9.88 24.80 -17.39
N TYR A 3 -8.61 25.03 -17.11
CA TYR A 3 -7.89 26.27 -17.46
C TYR A 3 -6.47 25.97 -17.93
N GLN A 4 -6.14 26.47 -19.11
CA GLN A 4 -4.78 26.42 -19.65
C GLN A 4 -4.02 27.69 -19.25
N ASP A 5 -3.00 27.53 -18.42
CA ASP A 5 -2.03 28.56 -18.08
C ASP A 5 -0.86 28.51 -19.07
N THR A 6 -0.95 29.28 -20.15
CA THR A 6 0.10 29.35 -21.17
C THR A 6 1.41 29.98 -20.68
N LYS A 7 1.40 30.70 -19.54
CA LYS A 7 2.62 31.32 -18.98
C LYS A 7 3.45 30.30 -18.21
N MET A 8 2.77 29.41 -17.50
CA MET A 8 3.40 28.29 -16.80
C MET A 8 3.58 27.06 -17.71
N GLY A 9 2.78 26.95 -18.77
CA GLY A 9 2.70 25.80 -19.66
C GLY A 9 2.03 24.60 -19.00
N ILE A 10 0.92 24.83 -18.28
CA ILE A 10 0.13 23.76 -17.65
C ILE A 10 -1.35 23.93 -17.90
N THR A 11 -2.08 22.82 -17.88
CA THR A 11 -3.54 22.82 -17.79
C THR A 11 -3.95 22.32 -16.41
N VAL A 12 -4.73 23.13 -15.69
CA VAL A 12 -5.28 22.76 -14.37
C VAL A 12 -6.78 22.57 -14.47
N HIS A 13 -7.32 21.70 -13.62
CA HIS A 13 -8.75 21.47 -13.51
C HIS A 13 -9.17 21.38 -12.05
N ARG A 14 -10.39 21.81 -11.75
CA ARG A 14 -10.99 21.58 -10.44
C ARG A 14 -11.25 20.08 -10.27
N LEU A 15 -10.88 19.52 -9.12
CA LEU A 15 -11.34 18.20 -8.70
C LEU A 15 -12.86 18.24 -8.47
N ASP A 16 -13.57 17.16 -8.75
CA ASP A 16 -15.02 17.10 -8.50
C ASP A 16 -15.32 17.33 -7.00
N GLY A 17 -16.42 18.03 -6.71
CA GLY A 17 -16.80 18.41 -5.35
C GLY A 17 -16.99 17.23 -4.39
N ASP A 18 -17.22 16.02 -4.92
CA ASP A 18 -17.28 14.78 -4.13
C ASP A 18 -15.93 14.41 -3.49
N LEU A 19 -14.81 14.86 -4.05
CA LEU A 19 -13.47 14.67 -3.48
C LEU A 19 -13.20 15.67 -2.34
N GLU A 20 -13.77 16.88 -2.39
CA GLU A 20 -13.61 17.93 -1.37
C GLU A 20 -14.09 17.46 0.01
N ASN A 21 -15.19 16.70 0.06
CA ASN A 21 -15.80 16.23 1.32
C ASN A 21 -15.26 14.89 1.84
N ARG A 22 -14.66 14.08 0.97
CA ARG A 22 -14.27 12.70 1.32
C ARG A 22 -12.84 12.59 1.84
N TRP A 23 -11.96 13.51 1.46
CA TRP A 23 -10.54 13.44 1.82
C TRP A 23 -9.98 14.73 2.40
N ALA A 24 -10.80 15.76 2.61
CA ALA A 24 -10.37 17.09 3.09
C ALA A 24 -9.23 17.70 2.25
N ILE A 25 -9.21 17.41 0.95
CA ILE A 25 -8.17 17.89 0.04
C ILE A 25 -8.79 18.95 -0.87
N SER A 26 -8.30 20.19 -0.77
CA SER A 26 -8.63 21.29 -1.67
C SER A 26 -7.45 21.59 -2.60
N GLY A 27 -7.75 21.89 -3.85
CA GLY A 27 -6.74 22.20 -4.85
C GLY A 27 -7.26 22.14 -6.28
N VAL A 28 -6.37 22.46 -7.21
CA VAL A 28 -6.58 22.18 -8.64
C VAL A 28 -5.59 21.14 -9.11
N ALA A 29 -6.07 20.12 -9.82
CA ALA A 29 -5.25 19.04 -10.30
C ALA A 29 -4.62 19.39 -11.65
N VAL A 30 -3.34 19.06 -11.80
CA VAL A 30 -2.60 19.26 -13.04
C VAL A 30 -3.02 18.19 -14.04
N LYS A 31 -3.63 18.59 -15.15
CA LYS A 31 -4.08 17.69 -16.22
C LYS A 31 -3.02 17.48 -17.28
N LEU A 32 -2.31 18.55 -17.63
CA LEU A 32 -1.27 18.55 -18.67
C LEU A 32 -0.13 19.47 -18.24
N VAL A 33 1.07 19.10 -18.64
CA VAL A 33 2.29 19.91 -18.55
C VAL A 33 2.89 19.94 -19.95
N ASP A 34 3.06 21.13 -20.51
CA ASP A 34 3.63 21.33 -21.84
C ASP A 34 5.15 21.06 -21.77
N SER A 35 5.69 20.35 -22.76
CA SER A 35 7.13 20.06 -22.81
C SER A 35 7.95 21.34 -23.04
N GLY A 36 9.07 21.47 -22.33
CA GLY A 36 9.92 22.65 -22.28
C GLY A 36 9.37 23.80 -21.44
N SER A 37 8.21 23.62 -20.79
CA SER A 37 7.56 24.68 -20.02
C SER A 37 8.26 25.00 -18.70
N LYS A 38 7.90 26.14 -18.11
CA LYS A 38 8.40 26.53 -16.77
C LYS A 38 7.95 25.54 -15.70
N ALA A 39 6.75 24.98 -15.84
CA ALA A 39 6.24 24.00 -14.90
C ALA A 39 6.99 22.66 -14.95
N GLU A 40 7.32 22.18 -16.15
CA GLU A 40 8.17 20.98 -16.30
C GLU A 40 9.55 21.20 -15.68
N GLN A 41 10.16 22.37 -15.92
CA GLN A 41 11.48 22.72 -15.38
C GLN A 41 11.55 22.75 -13.85
N VAL A 42 10.43 23.03 -13.17
CA VAL A 42 10.35 23.04 -11.70
C VAL A 42 9.74 21.76 -11.12
N GLY A 43 9.55 20.72 -11.95
CA GLY A 43 9.11 19.39 -11.50
C GLY A 43 7.63 19.28 -11.16
N ILE A 44 6.76 20.13 -11.72
CA ILE A 44 5.31 19.92 -11.61
C ILE A 44 4.92 18.76 -12.51
N GLU A 45 4.28 17.74 -11.93
CA GLU A 45 3.87 16.53 -12.63
C GLU A 45 2.36 16.51 -12.95
N ILE A 46 2.00 15.77 -13.99
CA ILE A 46 0.60 15.45 -14.29
C ILE A 46 0.02 14.65 -13.12
N GLY A 47 -1.20 15.01 -12.69
CA GLY A 47 -1.89 14.40 -11.56
C GLY A 47 -1.53 14.99 -10.19
N ALA A 48 -0.55 15.91 -10.12
CA ALA A 48 -0.27 16.64 -8.89
C ALA A 48 -1.46 17.52 -8.51
N LEU A 49 -1.77 17.59 -7.20
CA LEU A 49 -2.76 18.54 -6.69
C LEU A 49 -2.07 19.80 -6.19
N LEU A 50 -2.35 20.93 -6.82
CA LEU A 50 -1.88 22.24 -6.37
C LEU A 50 -2.81 22.77 -5.28
N SER A 51 -2.42 22.60 -4.02
CA SER A 51 -3.23 22.99 -2.86
C SER A 51 -2.95 24.41 -2.38
N HIS A 52 -1.69 24.85 -2.48
CA HIS A 52 -1.26 26.19 -2.07
C HIS A 52 -0.35 26.81 -3.12
N ILE A 53 -0.44 28.13 -3.25
CA ILE A 53 0.48 28.94 -4.05
C ILE A 53 1.06 30.02 -3.16
N THR A 54 2.39 30.06 -3.11
CA THR A 54 3.14 31.02 -2.32
C THR A 54 3.89 31.98 -3.24
N GLY A 55 3.76 33.28 -2.96
CA GLY A 55 4.46 34.33 -3.67
C GLY A 55 5.18 35.28 -2.73
N GLU A 56 6.38 35.70 -3.13
CA GLU A 56 7.13 36.77 -2.46
C GLU A 56 6.67 38.14 -2.99
N ILE A 57 6.25 39.01 -2.07
CA ILE A 57 5.86 40.39 -2.39
C ILE A 57 6.91 41.34 -1.81
N PRO A 58 7.83 41.88 -2.63
CA PRO A 58 8.87 42.77 -2.14
C PRO A 58 8.29 44.10 -1.68
N LEU A 59 8.85 44.67 -0.61
CA LEU A 59 8.48 46.01 -0.15
C LEU A 59 9.31 47.06 -0.91
N THR A 60 8.81 47.51 -2.07
CA THR A 60 9.41 48.59 -2.87
C THR A 60 8.56 49.85 -2.86
N SER A 61 9.12 50.99 -3.29
CA SER A 61 8.40 52.26 -3.43
C SER A 61 7.13 52.10 -4.26
N GLY A 62 5.97 52.41 -3.68
CA GLY A 62 4.65 52.27 -4.32
C GLY A 62 3.82 51.07 -3.84
N ILE A 63 4.41 50.16 -3.07
CA ILE A 63 3.71 49.02 -2.48
C ILE A 63 3.34 49.34 -1.03
N SER A 64 2.04 49.42 -0.72
CA SER A 64 1.56 49.66 0.64
C SER A 64 1.67 48.40 1.50
N PHE A 65 2.59 48.43 2.48
CA PHE A 65 2.76 47.40 3.51
C PHE A 65 1.42 47.03 4.18
N ASN A 66 0.71 48.03 4.70
CA ASN A 66 -0.58 47.83 5.38
C ASN A 66 -1.61 47.14 4.50
N ARG A 67 -1.66 47.48 3.20
CA ARG A 67 -2.61 46.84 2.27
C ARG A 67 -2.30 45.35 2.07
N ILE A 68 -1.03 44.98 1.96
CA ILE A 68 -0.62 43.58 1.79
C ILE A 68 -0.92 42.79 3.05
N VAL A 69 -0.46 43.28 4.21
CA VAL A 69 -0.64 42.61 5.49
C VAL A 69 -2.13 42.44 5.80
N ASN A 70 -2.95 43.47 5.59
CA ASN A 70 -4.39 43.36 5.79
C ASN A 70 -5.04 42.33 4.85
N LYS A 71 -4.55 42.19 3.61
CA LYS A 71 -5.07 41.19 2.66
C LYS A 71 -4.71 39.76 3.12
N ALA A 72 -3.46 39.53 3.52
CA ALA A 72 -3.00 38.23 4.03
C ALA A 72 -3.74 37.84 5.32
N MET A 73 -3.77 38.74 6.31
CA MET A 73 -4.44 38.51 7.59
C MET A 73 -5.95 38.28 7.46
N LYS A 74 -6.63 38.96 6.52
CA LYS A 74 -8.08 38.75 6.31
C LYS A 74 -8.40 37.36 5.75
N LYS A 75 -7.47 36.75 5.03
CA LYS A 75 -7.66 35.44 4.40
C LYS A 75 -7.30 34.32 5.39
N ASP A 76 -6.13 34.40 6.00
CA ASP A 76 -5.53 33.23 6.67
C ASP A 76 -5.20 33.46 8.17
N ASN A 77 -5.55 34.63 8.74
CA ASN A 77 -5.19 35.05 10.12
C ASN A 77 -3.68 34.94 10.42
N GLN A 78 -2.85 34.89 9.38
CA GLN A 78 -1.42 34.80 9.48
C GLN A 78 -0.75 35.58 8.35
N VAL A 79 0.50 35.97 8.58
CA VAL A 79 1.37 36.57 7.57
C VAL A 79 2.81 36.14 7.87
N THR A 80 3.59 35.91 6.84
CA THR A 80 5.02 35.62 6.99
C THR A 80 5.82 36.78 6.42
N PHE A 81 6.79 37.27 7.19
CA PHE A 81 7.73 38.30 6.78
C PHE A 81 9.09 37.69 6.49
N GLU A 82 9.76 38.19 5.46
CA GLU A 82 11.19 37.97 5.27
C GLU A 82 11.93 39.26 5.65
N LEU A 83 12.93 39.14 6.51
CA LEU A 83 13.79 40.24 6.92
C LEU A 83 14.93 40.43 5.92
N SER A 84 15.61 41.57 5.99
CA SER A 84 16.78 41.88 5.14
C SER A 84 17.96 40.91 5.33
N ASP A 85 18.03 40.23 6.46
CA ASP A 85 19.05 39.21 6.76
C ASP A 85 18.65 37.79 6.28
N GLY A 86 17.50 37.66 5.62
CA GLY A 86 16.95 36.39 5.12
C GLY A 86 16.11 35.61 6.15
N THR A 87 16.00 36.09 7.39
CA THR A 87 15.19 35.45 8.43
C THR A 87 13.70 35.54 8.07
N ARG A 88 12.99 34.40 8.18
CA ARG A 88 11.53 34.36 7.99
C ARG A 88 10.81 34.28 9.33
N ILE A 89 9.91 35.23 9.57
CA ILE A 89 9.11 35.31 10.79
C ILE A 89 7.64 35.18 10.43
N LYS A 90 7.00 34.11 10.94
CA LYS A 90 5.58 33.88 10.79
C LYS A 90 4.82 34.48 11.97
N LEU A 91 3.82 35.30 11.65
CA LEU A 91 2.90 35.91 12.60
C LEU A 91 1.53 35.34 12.42
N SER A 92 0.89 34.95 13.53
CA SER A 92 -0.50 34.51 13.55
C SER A 92 -1.28 35.33 14.56
N VAL A 93 -2.52 35.67 14.21
CA VAL A 93 -3.45 36.37 15.09
C VAL A 93 -4.58 35.45 15.56
N ARG A 94 -5.12 35.71 16.76
CA ARG A 94 -6.11 34.84 17.39
C ARG A 94 -7.49 34.95 16.75
N ARG A 95 -7.92 36.16 16.38
CA ARG A 95 -9.22 36.42 15.76
C ARG A 95 -9.04 37.15 14.43
N ARG A 96 -9.97 36.88 13.51
CA ARG A 96 -10.00 37.56 12.22
C ARG A 96 -10.23 39.06 12.43
N GLY A 97 -9.32 39.88 11.89
CA GLY A 97 -9.36 41.34 12.02
C GLY A 97 -8.44 41.91 13.10
N ASP A 98 -7.84 41.05 13.94
CA ASP A 98 -6.77 41.46 14.84
C ASP A 98 -5.57 41.98 14.03
N LYS A 99 -4.94 43.05 14.52
CA LYS A 99 -3.76 43.63 13.88
C LYS A 99 -2.48 42.98 14.42
N PRO A 100 -1.45 42.79 13.59
CA PRO A 100 -0.17 42.25 14.05
C PRO A 100 0.56 43.16 15.04
N GLY A 101 0.22 44.45 15.10
CA GLY A 101 0.74 45.38 16.11
C GLY A 101 2.14 45.93 15.82
N LEU A 102 2.43 46.23 14.56
CA LEU A 102 3.65 46.93 14.14
C LEU A 102 3.34 48.04 13.13
N THR A 103 4.20 49.05 13.08
CA THR A 103 4.21 50.09 12.06
C THR A 103 5.52 50.05 11.27
N VAL A 104 5.41 50.17 9.95
CA VAL A 104 6.55 50.00 9.03
C VAL A 104 6.58 51.15 8.04
N LYS A 105 7.77 51.73 7.83
CA LYS A 105 8.03 52.75 6.80
C LYS A 105 7.92 52.14 5.39
N ALA A 106 7.84 52.99 4.37
CA ALA A 106 7.90 52.56 2.98
C ALA A 106 9.21 51.81 2.62
N SER A 107 10.28 52.03 3.39
CA SER A 107 11.56 51.31 3.27
C SER A 107 11.54 49.89 3.85
N GLY A 108 10.47 49.47 4.53
CA GLY A 108 10.41 48.20 5.25
C GLY A 108 10.94 48.25 6.69
N GLU A 109 11.50 49.38 7.13
CA GLU A 109 11.98 49.58 8.49
C GLU A 109 10.82 49.65 9.50
N ILE A 110 10.87 48.82 10.55
CA ILE A 110 9.91 48.81 11.66
C ILE A 110 10.18 50.01 12.56
N THR A 111 9.19 50.87 12.73
CA THR A 111 9.31 52.09 13.54
C THR A 111 8.59 52.04 14.88
N ASP A 112 7.63 51.13 15.01
CA ASP A 112 6.81 51.00 16.21
C ASP A 112 6.32 49.56 16.35
N ILE A 113 6.29 49.06 17.57
CA ILE A 113 5.73 47.76 17.94
C ILE A 113 4.88 47.95 19.19
N VAL A 114 3.64 47.47 19.12
CA VAL A 114 2.70 47.53 20.22
C VAL A 114 3.06 46.47 21.25
N LEU A 115 3.15 46.85 22.52
CA LEU A 115 3.37 45.94 23.64
C LEU A 115 2.31 44.84 23.67
N ASP A 116 2.71 43.62 23.98
CA ASP A 116 1.89 42.41 24.01
C ASP A 116 1.27 41.99 22.65
N SER A 117 1.70 42.62 21.56
CA SER A 117 1.21 42.30 20.23
C SER A 117 1.77 40.98 19.67
N PRO A 118 1.11 40.39 18.65
CA PRO A 118 1.68 39.29 17.90
C PRO A 118 3.07 39.58 17.34
N ALA A 119 3.33 40.81 16.87
CA ALA A 119 4.64 41.23 16.34
C ALA A 119 5.75 41.12 17.40
N GLU A 120 5.52 41.68 18.59
CA GLU A 120 6.49 41.60 19.69
C GLU A 120 6.74 40.15 20.11
N LYS A 121 5.67 39.36 20.25
CA LYS A 121 5.75 37.94 20.66
C LYS A 121 6.49 37.06 19.67
N ALA A 122 6.52 37.44 18.39
CA ALA A 122 7.32 36.76 17.37
C ALA A 122 8.77 37.25 17.30
N GLY A 123 9.19 38.13 18.21
CA GLY A 123 10.56 38.60 18.33
C GLY A 123 10.92 39.73 17.37
N LEU A 124 9.94 40.42 16.77
CA LEU A 124 10.22 41.62 16.00
C LEU A 124 10.61 42.77 16.93
N PHE A 125 11.55 43.61 16.50
CA PHE A 125 11.96 44.81 17.24
C PHE A 125 12.15 46.02 16.32
N ILE A 126 12.06 47.22 16.92
CA ILE A 126 12.21 48.49 16.21
C ILE A 126 13.60 48.58 15.57
N GLY A 127 13.66 49.05 14.33
CA GLY A 127 14.89 49.17 13.53
C GLY A 127 15.20 47.97 12.64
N GLN A 128 14.51 46.83 12.82
CA GLN A 128 14.57 45.74 11.83
C GLN A 128 13.96 46.18 10.50
N THR A 129 14.45 45.61 9.40
CA THR A 129 13.93 45.88 8.06
C THR A 129 13.29 44.62 7.47
N ILE A 130 11.99 44.72 7.17
CA ILE A 130 11.25 43.72 6.41
C ILE A 130 11.56 43.95 4.92
N SER A 131 12.09 42.96 4.24
CA SER A 131 12.42 43.02 2.81
C SER A 131 11.23 42.62 1.94
N SER A 132 10.44 41.63 2.39
CA SER A 132 9.28 41.14 1.66
C SER A 132 8.21 40.54 2.57
N VAL A 133 7.01 40.41 2.03
CA VAL A 133 5.91 39.66 2.63
C VAL A 133 5.71 38.37 1.83
N ILE A 134 5.74 37.23 2.51
CA ILE A 134 5.45 35.93 1.92
C ILE A 134 3.94 35.68 2.08
N ASP A 135 3.23 35.66 0.95
CA ASP A 135 1.77 35.47 0.87
C ASP A 135 1.50 34.04 0.36
N GLU A 136 1.04 33.18 1.26
CA GLU A 136 0.65 31.79 0.99
C GLU A 136 -0.87 31.72 0.84
N ARG A 137 -1.35 31.15 -0.28
CA ARG A 137 -2.77 31.14 -0.61
C ARG A 137 -3.27 29.72 -0.85
N ASN A 138 -4.26 29.32 -0.06
CA ASN A 138 -5.07 28.12 -0.34
C ASN A 138 -5.77 28.28 -1.69
N ILE A 139 -5.76 27.20 -2.47
CA ILE A 139 -6.40 27.08 -3.77
C ILE A 139 -7.55 26.10 -3.65
N GLU A 140 -8.78 26.59 -3.80
CA GLU A 140 -10.00 25.77 -3.74
C GLU A 140 -10.68 25.68 -5.12
N SER A 141 -10.30 26.58 -6.04
CA SER A 141 -10.89 26.68 -7.37
C SER A 141 -9.87 27.08 -8.44
N VAL A 142 -10.26 26.89 -9.70
CA VAL A 142 -9.49 27.39 -10.85
C VAL A 142 -9.42 28.92 -10.83
N GLU A 143 -10.45 29.59 -10.34
CA GLU A 143 -10.49 31.05 -10.16
C GLU A 143 -9.46 31.50 -9.12
N ASP A 144 -9.29 30.79 -8.01
CA ASP A 144 -8.27 31.07 -7.00
C ASP A 144 -6.87 30.90 -7.57
N TYR A 145 -6.63 29.81 -8.30
CA TYR A 145 -5.38 29.57 -9.02
C TYR A 145 -5.06 30.75 -9.94
N LYS A 146 -5.99 31.11 -10.84
CA LYS A 146 -5.82 32.20 -11.82
C LYS A 146 -5.50 33.52 -11.11
N LYS A 147 -6.20 33.81 -10.02
CA LYS A 147 -6.02 35.05 -9.25
C LYS A 147 -4.67 35.07 -8.54
N ALA A 148 -4.25 33.96 -7.94
CA ALA A 148 -2.96 33.84 -7.27
C ALA A 148 -1.80 34.01 -8.26
N VAL A 149 -1.77 33.22 -9.33
CA VAL A 149 -0.71 33.30 -10.35
C VAL A 149 -0.66 34.69 -10.99
N LYS A 150 -1.81 35.27 -11.37
CA LYS A 150 -1.88 36.64 -11.93
C LYS A 150 -1.37 37.69 -10.95
N ASP A 151 -1.68 37.58 -9.67
CA ASP A 151 -1.23 38.53 -8.67
C ASP A 151 0.28 38.44 -8.43
N PHE A 152 0.82 37.24 -8.26
CA PHE A 152 2.24 37.04 -7.94
C PHE A 152 3.17 37.27 -9.14
N SER A 153 2.70 37.00 -10.36
CA SER A 153 3.45 37.28 -11.59
C SER A 153 3.85 38.75 -11.75
N LYS A 154 3.18 39.69 -11.07
CA LYS A 154 3.46 41.13 -11.14
C LYS A 154 4.80 41.50 -10.51
N TYR A 155 5.28 40.71 -9.56
CA TYR A 155 6.46 41.04 -8.75
C TYR A 155 7.77 40.47 -9.30
N GLN A 156 7.72 39.69 -10.38
CA GLN A 156 8.89 39.07 -11.02
C GLN A 156 9.75 38.23 -10.06
N LYS A 157 9.12 37.70 -9.01
CA LYS A 157 9.70 36.76 -8.06
C LYS A 157 9.22 35.34 -8.35
N PRO A 158 9.96 34.30 -7.91
CA PRO A 158 9.51 32.91 -8.04
C PRO A 158 8.13 32.70 -7.39
N ILE A 159 7.28 31.93 -8.06
CA ILE A 159 6.02 31.44 -7.51
C ILE A 159 6.24 29.99 -7.10
N ILE A 160 5.96 29.66 -5.85
CA ILE A 160 6.14 28.33 -5.30
C ILE A 160 4.78 27.65 -5.26
N PHE A 161 4.71 26.44 -5.82
CA PHE A 161 3.51 25.60 -5.81
C PHE A 161 3.69 24.49 -4.79
N GLN A 162 2.75 24.35 -3.87
CA GLN A 162 2.71 23.20 -2.98
C GLN A 162 1.86 22.12 -3.63
N THR A 163 2.52 21.04 -4.02
CA THR A 163 1.90 19.87 -4.65
C THR A 163 1.67 18.78 -3.61
N THR A 164 0.46 18.26 -3.54
CA THR A 164 0.15 17.06 -2.75
C THR A 164 -0.04 15.89 -3.71
N GLU A 165 0.67 14.80 -3.46
CA GLU A 165 0.40 13.55 -4.15
C GLU A 165 -0.95 12.96 -3.69
N LEU A 166 -1.84 12.67 -4.64
CA LEU A 166 -3.14 12.03 -4.37
C LEU A 166 -3.00 10.51 -4.22
N SER A 167 -2.11 10.05 -3.34
CA SER A 167 -1.83 8.62 -3.16
C SER A 167 -3.09 7.79 -2.90
N GLY A 168 -4.00 8.28 -2.05
CA GLY A 168 -5.29 7.63 -1.78
C GLY A 168 -6.20 7.51 -3.02
N VAL A 169 -6.21 8.51 -3.89
CA VAL A 169 -6.97 8.47 -5.15
C VAL A 169 -6.30 7.51 -6.13
N LYS A 170 -4.97 7.56 -6.28
CA LYS A 170 -4.22 6.63 -7.13
C LYS A 170 -4.48 5.16 -6.71
N VAL A 171 -4.48 4.87 -5.40
CA VAL A 171 -4.83 3.54 -4.87
C VAL A 171 -6.28 3.16 -5.20
N ALA A 172 -7.24 4.08 -5.05
CA ALA A 172 -8.63 3.82 -5.40
C ALA A 172 -8.82 3.55 -6.90
N VAL A 173 -8.12 4.29 -7.76
CA VAL A 173 -8.12 4.07 -9.22
C VAL A 173 -7.55 2.69 -9.55
N VAL A 174 -6.40 2.31 -8.98
CA VAL A 174 -5.79 0.99 -9.19
C VAL A 174 -6.73 -0.14 -8.75
N LYS A 175 -7.45 0.03 -7.64
CA LYS A 175 -8.49 -0.92 -7.22
C LYS A 175 -9.68 -0.96 -8.18
N ALA A 176 -10.08 0.18 -8.75
CA ALA A 176 -11.16 0.22 -9.73
C ALA A 176 -10.76 -0.47 -11.05
N LEU A 177 -9.48 -0.44 -11.44
CA LEU A 177 -8.99 -1.13 -12.65
C LEU A 177 -9.30 -2.64 -12.61
N SER A 178 -9.18 -3.30 -11.46
CA SER A 178 -9.53 -4.73 -11.35
C SER A 178 -11.02 -5.02 -11.60
N GLN A 179 -11.90 -4.03 -11.38
CA GLN A 179 -13.34 -4.16 -11.59
C GLN A 179 -13.76 -3.93 -13.05
N LEU A 180 -12.96 -3.17 -13.82
CA LEU A 180 -13.25 -2.88 -15.23
C LEU A 180 -13.14 -4.11 -16.13
N ASN A 181 -12.44 -5.16 -15.66
CA ASN A 181 -12.30 -6.47 -16.29
C ASN A 181 -12.05 -6.41 -17.82
N ASN A 182 -11.05 -5.62 -18.25
CA ASN A 182 -10.67 -5.48 -19.65
C ASN A 182 -9.15 -5.43 -19.85
N GLN A 183 -8.72 -5.57 -21.11
CA GLN A 183 -7.29 -5.66 -21.47
C GLN A 183 -6.48 -4.43 -21.05
N SER A 184 -7.03 -3.23 -21.26
CA SER A 184 -6.32 -1.99 -20.89
C SER A 184 -6.08 -1.89 -19.39
N ALA A 185 -7.04 -2.33 -18.58
CA ALA A 185 -6.89 -2.35 -17.13
C ALA A 185 -5.84 -3.38 -16.69
N LEU A 186 -5.82 -4.56 -17.31
CA LEU A 186 -4.78 -5.57 -17.06
C LEU A 186 -3.38 -5.03 -17.40
N ASP A 187 -3.22 -4.41 -18.57
CA ASP A 187 -1.93 -3.88 -19.01
C ASP A 187 -1.41 -2.78 -18.06
N GLN A 188 -2.30 -1.91 -17.56
CA GLN A 188 -1.94 -0.90 -16.57
C GLN A 188 -1.56 -1.49 -15.21
N LEU A 189 -2.29 -2.52 -14.75
CA LEU A 189 -1.95 -3.21 -13.50
C LEU A 189 -0.56 -3.86 -13.59
N ILE A 190 -0.25 -4.55 -14.70
CA ILE A 190 1.07 -5.14 -14.92
C ILE A 190 2.15 -4.05 -14.92
N ALA A 191 1.95 -2.97 -15.66
CA ALA A 191 2.92 -1.87 -15.74
C ALA A 191 3.23 -1.25 -14.36
N HIS A 192 2.22 -1.05 -13.52
CA HIS A 192 2.42 -0.52 -12.17
C HIS A 192 3.12 -1.48 -11.20
N VAL A 193 3.01 -2.80 -11.41
CA VAL A 193 3.78 -3.78 -10.62
C VAL A 193 5.25 -3.81 -11.04
N GLU A 194 5.51 -3.66 -12.34
CA GLU A 194 6.86 -3.63 -12.93
C GLU A 194 7.63 -2.34 -12.65
N GLU A 195 6.92 -1.25 -12.34
CA GLU A 195 7.53 0.03 -11.99
C GLU A 195 8.48 -0.12 -10.81
N LYS A 196 9.78 0.09 -11.03
CA LYS A 196 10.79 -0.03 -9.97
C LYS A 196 10.54 1.01 -8.88
N ASP A 197 10.45 0.55 -7.63
CA ASP A 197 10.22 1.39 -6.45
C ASP A 197 8.96 2.29 -6.52
N GLY A 198 8.02 1.96 -7.43
CA GLY A 198 6.80 2.72 -7.64
C GLY A 198 5.84 2.66 -6.44
N PRO A 199 5.18 3.78 -6.07
CA PRO A 199 4.27 3.82 -4.91
C PRO A 199 3.00 2.99 -5.11
N LEU A 200 2.71 2.57 -6.34
CA LEU A 200 1.50 1.82 -6.71
C LEU A 200 1.71 0.32 -6.87
N ARG A 201 2.95 -0.19 -6.74
CA ARG A 201 3.26 -1.62 -6.96
C ARG A 201 2.41 -2.55 -6.10
N GLN A 202 2.35 -2.28 -4.79
CA GLN A 202 1.56 -3.10 -3.86
C GLN A 202 0.05 -3.01 -4.14
N PRO A 203 -0.56 -1.81 -4.25
CA PRO A 203 -1.95 -1.70 -4.70
C PRO A 203 -2.23 -2.42 -6.02
N ALA A 204 -1.31 -2.34 -6.98
CA ALA A 204 -1.47 -2.92 -8.31
C ALA A 204 -1.42 -4.45 -8.30
N VAL A 205 -0.49 -5.06 -7.55
CA VAL A 205 -0.43 -6.53 -7.46
C VAL A 205 -1.63 -7.10 -6.68
N VAL A 206 -2.14 -6.37 -5.67
CA VAL A 206 -3.38 -6.76 -4.96
C VAL A 206 -4.59 -6.67 -5.88
N ALA A 207 -4.68 -5.62 -6.70
CA ALA A 207 -5.73 -5.49 -7.71
C ALA A 207 -5.61 -6.58 -8.79
N LEU A 208 -4.39 -6.94 -9.21
CA LEU A 208 -4.12 -8.04 -10.12
C LEU A 208 -4.51 -9.39 -9.51
N GLU A 209 -4.21 -9.62 -8.23
CA GLU A 209 -4.64 -10.81 -7.47
C GLU A 209 -6.16 -10.96 -7.49
N GLN A 210 -6.90 -9.88 -7.21
CA GLN A 210 -8.37 -9.89 -7.25
C GLN A 210 -8.90 -10.18 -8.66
N LEU A 211 -8.30 -9.59 -9.69
CA LEU A 211 -8.66 -9.81 -11.09
C LEU A 211 -8.47 -11.29 -11.48
N VAL A 212 -7.32 -11.88 -11.13
CA VAL A 212 -7.03 -13.30 -11.39
C VAL A 212 -7.96 -14.23 -10.60
N ALA A 213 -8.22 -13.94 -9.33
CA ALA A 213 -9.14 -14.73 -8.51
C ALA A 213 -10.57 -14.72 -9.10
N THR A 214 -11.02 -13.55 -9.58
CA THR A 214 -12.32 -13.40 -10.26
C THR A 214 -12.35 -14.18 -11.58
N ALA A 215 -11.25 -14.13 -12.35
CA ALA A 215 -11.12 -14.88 -13.59
C ALA A 215 -11.14 -16.40 -13.37
N ALA A 216 -10.48 -16.89 -12.32
CA ALA A 216 -10.46 -18.31 -11.96
C ALA A 216 -11.84 -18.84 -11.54
N GLY A 217 -12.65 -18.01 -10.86
CA GLY A 217 -14.00 -18.37 -10.40
C GLY A 217 -15.09 -18.29 -11.48
N SER A 218 -14.83 -17.65 -12.63
CA SER A 218 -15.84 -17.43 -13.68
C SER A 218 -15.37 -17.92 -15.05
N GLN A 219 -15.97 -19.01 -15.51
CA GLN A 219 -15.68 -19.67 -16.80
C GLN A 219 -16.25 -18.90 -18.02
N SER A 220 -16.97 -17.80 -17.80
CA SER A 220 -17.95 -17.28 -18.77
C SER A 220 -17.41 -16.25 -19.77
N SER A 221 -16.21 -15.68 -19.57
CA SER A 221 -15.68 -14.64 -20.47
C SER A 221 -14.39 -15.05 -21.19
N THR A 222 -14.29 -14.72 -22.48
CA THR A 222 -13.08 -14.88 -23.30
C THR A 222 -11.89 -14.10 -22.71
N PHE A 223 -12.16 -13.01 -22.00
CA PHE A 223 -11.14 -12.23 -21.32
C PHE A 223 -10.58 -12.94 -20.07
N ASN A 224 -11.44 -13.58 -19.26
CA ASN A 224 -10.98 -14.38 -18.12
C ASN A 224 -10.05 -15.50 -18.59
N GLN A 225 -10.38 -16.18 -19.71
CA GLN A 225 -9.51 -17.21 -20.28
C GLN A 225 -8.16 -16.64 -20.75
N LYS A 226 -8.11 -15.39 -21.23
CA LYS A 226 -6.86 -14.70 -21.55
C LYS A 226 -6.05 -14.42 -20.29
N ILE A 227 -6.66 -13.89 -19.23
CA ILE A 227 -6.00 -13.66 -17.94
C ILE A 227 -5.37 -14.96 -17.43
N MET A 228 -6.13 -16.06 -17.44
CA MET A 228 -5.66 -17.36 -16.95
C MET A 228 -4.51 -17.97 -17.78
N LYS A 229 -4.25 -17.45 -18.98
CA LYS A 229 -3.19 -17.92 -19.89
C LYS A 229 -2.15 -16.84 -20.22
N ASP A 230 -2.23 -15.67 -19.58
CA ASP A 230 -1.32 -14.56 -19.87
C ASP A 230 0.03 -14.83 -19.21
N GLY A 231 1.00 -15.25 -20.02
CA GLY A 231 2.35 -15.57 -19.56
C GLY A 231 3.04 -14.39 -18.85
N ARG A 232 2.65 -13.14 -19.16
CA ARG A 232 3.22 -11.97 -18.48
C ARG A 232 2.88 -11.98 -16.99
N ILE A 233 1.68 -12.43 -16.61
CA ILE A 233 1.27 -12.52 -15.20
C ILE A 233 2.09 -13.60 -14.48
N SER A 234 2.24 -14.78 -15.10
CA SER A 234 3.05 -15.86 -14.55
C SER A 234 4.52 -15.45 -14.39
N ASP A 235 5.13 -14.87 -15.42
CA ASP A 235 6.53 -14.44 -15.41
C ASP A 235 6.78 -13.36 -14.34
N LEU A 236 5.87 -12.38 -14.25
CA LEU A 236 5.92 -11.30 -13.27
C LEU A 236 5.85 -11.83 -11.83
N THR A 237 4.89 -12.72 -11.57
CA THR A 237 4.66 -13.24 -10.21
C THR A 237 5.71 -14.27 -9.80
N GLN A 238 6.23 -15.06 -10.72
CA GLN A 238 7.37 -15.96 -10.48
C GLN A 238 8.64 -15.17 -10.16
N ARG A 239 8.86 -14.01 -10.81
CA ARG A 239 9.99 -13.11 -10.50
C ARG A 239 9.86 -12.52 -9.10
N TYR A 240 8.71 -11.96 -8.74
CA TYR A 240 8.54 -11.18 -7.52
C TYR A 240 8.09 -11.97 -6.29
N MET A 241 7.93 -13.30 -6.35
CA MET A 241 7.59 -14.08 -5.16
C MET A 241 8.77 -14.32 -4.19
N GLN A 242 10.02 -14.05 -4.61
CA GLN A 242 11.21 -14.27 -3.79
C GLN A 242 11.77 -12.97 -3.21
N ARG A 243 12.20 -13.01 -1.95
CA ARG A 243 12.74 -11.87 -1.20
C ARG A 243 13.94 -11.19 -1.88
N ILE A 244 14.73 -11.94 -2.64
CA ILE A 244 15.90 -11.41 -3.37
C ILE A 244 15.52 -10.43 -4.49
N TYR A 245 14.29 -10.51 -5.01
CA TYR A 245 13.79 -9.63 -6.07
C TYR A 245 12.74 -8.64 -5.58
N GLU A 246 12.03 -8.98 -4.50
CA GLU A 246 10.95 -8.17 -3.95
C GLU A 246 11.08 -8.02 -2.43
N PRO A 247 11.48 -6.84 -1.92
CA PRO A 247 11.58 -6.62 -0.49
C PRO A 247 10.23 -6.57 0.23
N ASN A 248 9.15 -6.13 -0.45
CA ASN A 248 7.83 -5.98 0.17
C ASN A 248 7.12 -7.35 0.32
N PRO A 249 6.89 -7.84 1.55
CA PRO A 249 6.27 -9.14 1.79
C PRO A 249 4.83 -9.24 1.30
N GLU A 250 4.06 -8.14 1.26
CA GLU A 250 2.69 -8.18 0.74
C GLU A 250 2.67 -8.41 -0.77
N ILE A 251 3.64 -7.85 -1.51
CA ILE A 251 3.77 -8.14 -2.95
C ILE A 251 4.08 -9.62 -3.15
N ARG A 252 5.04 -10.18 -2.40
CA ARG A 252 5.38 -11.60 -2.47
C ARG A 252 4.17 -12.49 -2.16
N ARG A 253 3.38 -12.13 -1.13
CA ARG A 253 2.17 -12.86 -0.74
C ARG A 253 1.12 -12.85 -1.85
N SER A 254 0.89 -11.71 -2.49
CA SER A 254 -0.02 -11.60 -3.64
C SER A 254 0.48 -12.37 -4.85
N CYS A 255 1.79 -12.36 -5.14
CA CYS A 255 2.37 -13.20 -6.20
C CYS A 255 2.11 -14.68 -5.97
N LEU A 256 2.29 -15.18 -4.74
CA LEU A 256 1.99 -16.58 -4.39
C LEU A 256 0.50 -16.92 -4.55
N SER A 257 -0.42 -16.01 -4.19
CA SER A 257 -1.86 -16.17 -4.41
C SER A 257 -2.20 -16.23 -5.90
N ILE A 258 -1.61 -15.36 -6.72
CA ILE A 258 -1.82 -15.34 -8.18
C ILE A 258 -1.34 -16.66 -8.79
N LEU A 259 -0.11 -17.09 -8.48
CA LEU A 259 0.44 -18.36 -8.97
C LEU A 259 -0.42 -19.56 -8.60
N SER A 260 -1.03 -19.54 -7.40
CA SER A 260 -1.96 -20.55 -6.91
C SER A 260 -3.25 -20.58 -7.75
N ALA A 261 -3.88 -19.42 -7.97
CA ALA A 261 -5.08 -19.31 -8.78
C ALA A 261 -4.84 -19.73 -10.24
N LEU A 262 -3.67 -19.38 -10.80
CA LEU A 262 -3.23 -19.78 -12.14
C LEU A 262 -2.80 -21.25 -12.23
N LYS A 263 -2.56 -21.92 -11.09
CA LYS A 263 -1.95 -23.27 -11.02
C LYS A 263 -0.66 -23.37 -11.83
N THR A 264 0.24 -22.40 -11.68
CA THR A 264 1.46 -22.26 -12.49
C THR A 264 2.49 -23.33 -12.15
N THR A 265 2.53 -24.41 -12.92
CA THR A 265 3.43 -25.56 -12.69
C THR A 265 4.90 -25.25 -12.95
N SER A 266 5.20 -24.29 -13.84
CA SER A 266 6.57 -23.85 -14.11
C SER A 266 7.25 -23.18 -12.92
N ALA A 267 6.48 -22.72 -11.92
CA ALA A 267 7.00 -22.04 -10.73
C ALA A 267 7.35 -23.01 -9.58
N ILE A 268 7.12 -24.33 -9.74
CA ILE A 268 7.38 -25.31 -8.68
C ILE A 268 8.82 -25.24 -8.14
N PRO A 269 9.89 -25.18 -8.97
CA PRO A 269 11.26 -25.12 -8.44
C PRO A 269 11.50 -23.92 -7.53
N GLU A 270 11.03 -22.74 -7.93
CA GLU A 270 11.19 -21.51 -7.18
C GLU A 270 10.28 -21.44 -5.95
N LEU A 271 9.08 -22.02 -6.00
CA LEU A 271 8.21 -22.19 -4.83
C LEU A 271 8.88 -23.07 -3.76
N ILE A 272 9.58 -24.14 -4.17
CA ILE A 272 10.39 -24.96 -3.26
C ILE A 272 11.52 -24.15 -2.63
N THR A 273 12.15 -23.24 -3.39
CA THR A 273 13.14 -22.31 -2.86
C THR A 273 12.53 -21.39 -1.79
N VAL A 274 11.33 -20.84 -2.01
CA VAL A 274 10.62 -20.02 -1.00
C VAL A 274 10.30 -20.83 0.27
N VAL A 275 9.84 -22.09 0.13
CA VAL A 275 9.60 -22.97 1.29
C VAL A 275 10.87 -23.20 2.11
N LYS A 276 12.03 -23.29 1.46
CA LYS A 276 13.33 -23.55 2.10
C LYS A 276 14.06 -22.31 2.63
N ASP A 277 13.65 -21.10 2.24
CA ASP A 277 14.30 -19.87 2.69
C ASP A 277 14.01 -19.61 4.18
N GLU A 278 14.96 -19.95 5.06
CA GLU A 278 14.83 -19.72 6.51
C GLU A 278 14.74 -18.25 6.90
N ALA A 279 15.21 -17.35 6.02
CA ALA A 279 15.19 -15.91 6.26
C ALA A 279 13.92 -15.23 5.69
N GLU A 280 13.03 -16.01 5.08
CA GLU A 280 11.70 -15.58 4.66
C GLU A 280 10.70 -15.62 5.83
N ILE A 281 9.69 -14.75 5.77
CA ILE A 281 8.62 -14.68 6.78
C ILE A 281 7.86 -16.02 6.83
N PRO A 282 7.63 -16.62 8.02
CA PRO A 282 6.97 -17.92 8.14
C PRO A 282 5.64 -18.02 7.40
N GLY A 283 4.82 -16.97 7.42
CA GLY A 283 3.54 -16.93 6.70
C GLY A 283 3.67 -17.00 5.18
N ILE A 284 4.74 -16.44 4.60
CA ILE A 284 5.02 -16.53 3.15
C ILE A 284 5.50 -17.93 2.79
N ARG A 285 6.37 -18.53 3.61
CA ARG A 285 6.83 -19.91 3.43
C ARG A 285 5.66 -20.91 3.45
N PHE A 286 4.76 -20.75 4.43
CA PHE A 286 3.54 -21.56 4.50
C PHE A 286 2.63 -21.34 3.29
N LYS A 287 2.45 -20.08 2.87
CA LYS A 287 1.69 -19.76 1.65
C LYS A 287 2.30 -20.41 0.40
N ALA A 288 3.63 -20.46 0.27
CA ALA A 288 4.29 -21.16 -0.84
C ALA A 288 4.01 -22.68 -0.83
N GLY A 289 4.04 -23.31 0.35
CA GLY A 289 3.59 -24.70 0.51
C GLY A 289 2.12 -24.91 0.14
N SER A 290 1.24 -23.98 0.54
CA SER A 290 -0.17 -23.98 0.13
C SER A 290 -0.33 -23.81 -1.38
N THR A 291 0.43 -22.92 -2.03
CA THR A 291 0.45 -22.76 -3.49
C THR A 291 0.88 -24.05 -4.18
N LEU A 292 1.91 -24.74 -3.70
CA LEU A 292 2.32 -26.06 -4.20
C LEU A 292 1.19 -27.09 -4.08
N SER A 293 0.44 -27.08 -2.98
CA SER A 293 -0.70 -27.99 -2.81
C SER A 293 -1.83 -27.73 -3.81
N GLN A 294 -2.09 -26.47 -4.16
CA GLN A 294 -3.10 -26.08 -5.16
C GLN A 294 -2.68 -26.36 -6.60
N ILE A 295 -1.37 -26.38 -6.88
CA ILE A 295 -0.82 -26.87 -8.15
C ILE A 295 -1.06 -28.38 -8.28
N GLY A 296 -0.95 -29.13 -7.18
CA GLY A 296 -1.37 -30.53 -7.10
C GLY A 296 -0.28 -31.54 -7.44
N ALA A 297 -0.64 -32.60 -8.20
CA ALA A 297 0.19 -33.81 -8.35
C ALA A 297 1.63 -33.56 -8.84
N GLN A 298 1.84 -32.54 -9.68
CA GLN A 298 3.18 -32.21 -10.20
C GLN A 298 4.13 -31.69 -9.10
N ALA A 299 3.59 -31.19 -7.98
CA ALA A 299 4.40 -30.73 -6.86
C ALA A 299 4.83 -31.86 -5.91
N VAL A 300 4.25 -33.06 -6.02
CA VAL A 300 4.50 -34.16 -5.06
C VAL A 300 5.96 -34.55 -5.03
N GLU A 301 6.57 -34.86 -6.18
CA GLU A 301 7.96 -35.33 -6.21
C GLU A 301 8.96 -34.26 -5.71
N PRO A 302 8.87 -32.98 -6.15
CA PRO A 302 9.71 -31.91 -5.60
C PRO A 302 9.50 -31.68 -4.08
N LEU A 303 8.26 -31.79 -3.60
CA LEU A 303 7.96 -31.72 -2.16
C LEU A 303 8.63 -32.88 -1.40
N MET A 304 8.58 -34.11 -1.90
CA MET A 304 9.24 -35.26 -1.27
C MET A 304 10.76 -35.04 -1.13
N VAL A 305 11.41 -34.52 -2.18
CA VAL A 305 12.84 -34.17 -2.15
C VAL A 305 13.12 -33.05 -1.13
N ALA A 306 12.23 -32.06 -1.03
CA ALA A 306 12.34 -31.00 -0.05
C ALA A 306 12.17 -31.50 1.40
N TYR A 307 11.26 -32.45 1.64
CA TYR A 307 11.08 -33.08 2.95
C TYR A 307 12.34 -33.81 3.42
N ALA A 308 12.92 -34.63 2.53
CA ALA A 308 14.08 -35.46 2.85
C ALA A 308 15.33 -34.64 3.25
N ASN A 309 15.48 -33.45 2.66
CA ASN A 309 16.63 -32.57 2.88
C ASN A 309 16.31 -31.33 3.74
N GLY A 310 15.12 -31.29 4.34
CA GLY A 310 14.61 -30.12 5.07
C GLY A 310 14.84 -30.20 6.59
N ASN A 311 14.94 -29.03 7.22
CA ASN A 311 14.83 -28.91 8.67
C ASN A 311 13.37 -29.14 9.15
N ALA A 312 13.12 -29.10 10.46
CA ALA A 312 11.79 -29.32 11.02
C ALA A 312 10.72 -28.37 10.44
N ASN A 313 11.04 -27.08 10.24
CA ASN A 313 10.10 -26.10 9.68
C ASN A 313 9.77 -26.37 8.21
N VAL A 314 10.75 -26.83 7.41
CA VAL A 314 10.52 -27.22 6.01
C VAL A 314 9.66 -28.49 5.96
N LYS A 315 9.99 -29.49 6.78
CA LYS A 315 9.24 -30.74 6.86
C LYS A 315 7.79 -30.52 7.25
N ASP A 316 7.53 -29.62 8.21
CA ASP A 316 6.20 -29.23 8.65
C ASP A 316 5.34 -28.69 7.48
N ILE A 317 5.85 -27.67 6.77
CA ILE A 317 5.18 -27.08 5.61
C ILE A 317 4.94 -28.13 4.52
N VAL A 318 5.95 -28.96 4.24
CA VAL A 318 5.87 -29.98 3.18
C VAL A 318 4.87 -31.08 3.54
N ALA A 319 4.85 -31.56 4.79
CA ALA A 319 3.87 -32.55 5.24
C ALA A 319 2.44 -32.03 5.09
N SER A 320 2.19 -30.79 5.52
CA SER A 320 0.90 -30.12 5.35
C SER A 320 0.50 -30.00 3.87
N ALA A 321 1.43 -29.57 3.00
CA ALA A 321 1.19 -29.46 1.56
C ALA A 321 0.87 -30.82 0.91
N LEU A 322 1.60 -31.88 1.25
CA LEU A 322 1.38 -33.23 0.73
C LEU A 322 0.02 -33.80 1.16
N GLY A 323 -0.39 -33.58 2.42
CA GLY A 323 -1.72 -33.98 2.91
C GLY A 323 -2.85 -33.29 2.14
N ASN A 324 -2.66 -32.01 1.80
CA ASN A 324 -3.66 -31.25 1.03
C ASN A 324 -3.73 -31.64 -0.46
N ILE A 325 -2.66 -32.20 -1.05
CA ILE A 325 -2.68 -32.69 -2.44
C ILE A 325 -3.56 -33.94 -2.58
N ASN A 326 -3.68 -34.74 -1.53
CA ASN A 326 -4.53 -35.92 -1.46
C ASN A 326 -4.30 -36.92 -2.62
N SER A 327 -3.03 -37.26 -2.90
CA SER A 327 -2.66 -38.27 -3.91
C SER A 327 -2.04 -39.52 -3.28
N GLU A 328 -2.16 -40.67 -3.95
CA GLU A 328 -1.60 -41.95 -3.47
C GLU A 328 -0.06 -41.90 -3.27
N SER A 329 0.65 -41.12 -4.08
CA SER A 329 2.09 -40.92 -3.90
C SER A 329 2.39 -40.07 -2.67
N ALA A 330 1.60 -39.03 -2.40
CA ALA A 330 1.72 -38.24 -1.18
C ALA A 330 1.40 -39.09 0.06
N LYS A 331 0.33 -39.89 0.02
CA LYS A 331 -0.06 -40.80 1.12
C LYS A 331 1.07 -41.76 1.49
N ARG A 332 1.62 -42.47 0.50
CA ARG A 332 2.73 -43.42 0.72
C ARG A 332 3.94 -42.75 1.35
N MET A 333 4.27 -41.54 0.91
CA MET A 333 5.38 -40.78 1.51
C MET A 333 5.10 -40.41 2.97
N LEU A 334 3.91 -39.88 3.28
CA LEU A 334 3.52 -39.51 4.64
C LEU A 334 3.52 -40.71 5.59
N PHE A 335 3.06 -41.88 5.12
CA PHE A 335 3.09 -43.13 5.87
C PHE A 335 4.51 -43.58 6.21
N SER A 336 5.44 -43.40 5.28
CA SER A 336 6.86 -43.69 5.53
C SER A 336 7.46 -42.68 6.50
N ALA A 337 7.17 -41.40 6.31
CA ALA A 337 7.73 -40.30 7.10
C ALA A 337 7.38 -40.44 8.59
N ILE A 338 6.09 -40.68 8.90
CA ILE A 338 5.62 -40.75 10.29
C ILE A 338 6.23 -41.91 11.08
N SER A 339 6.71 -42.95 10.39
CA SER A 339 7.40 -44.09 11.02
C SER A 339 8.87 -43.82 11.35
N THR A 340 9.47 -42.77 10.79
CA THR A 340 10.89 -42.44 10.97
C THR A 340 11.14 -41.09 11.63
N GLU A 341 10.15 -40.19 11.59
CA GLU A 341 10.28 -38.85 12.13
C GLU A 341 10.39 -38.85 13.66
N GLN A 342 11.30 -38.03 14.20
CA GLN A 342 11.59 -37.93 15.63
C GLN A 342 11.20 -36.58 16.22
N ASN A 343 11.01 -35.56 15.38
CA ASN A 343 10.56 -34.25 15.83
C ASN A 343 9.06 -34.28 16.18
N PRO A 344 8.66 -34.01 17.44
CA PRO A 344 7.26 -34.12 17.86
C PRO A 344 6.32 -33.18 17.10
N THR A 345 6.75 -31.95 16.78
CA THR A 345 5.95 -31.00 16.01
C THR A 345 5.68 -31.52 14.61
N VAL A 346 6.70 -32.05 13.92
CA VAL A 346 6.52 -32.63 12.58
C VAL A 346 5.65 -33.90 12.64
N GLN A 347 5.75 -34.71 13.70
CA GLN A 347 4.88 -35.88 13.88
C GLN A 347 3.39 -35.51 13.98
N LEU A 348 3.05 -34.41 14.67
CA LEU A 348 1.67 -33.91 14.72
C LEU A 348 1.17 -33.55 13.32
N THR A 349 1.96 -32.80 12.55
CA THR A 349 1.58 -32.39 11.20
C THR A 349 1.50 -33.56 10.23
N LEU A 350 2.36 -34.58 10.37
CA LEU A 350 2.24 -35.82 9.61
C LEU A 350 0.96 -36.58 9.97
N ALA A 351 0.59 -36.65 11.25
CA ALA A 351 -0.65 -37.30 11.68
C ALA A 351 -1.88 -36.58 11.12
N ASP A 352 -1.91 -35.23 11.18
CA ASP A 352 -2.95 -34.39 10.57
C ASP A 352 -3.03 -34.63 9.05
N ALA A 353 -1.89 -34.60 8.37
CA ALA A 353 -1.80 -34.82 6.93
C ALA A 353 -2.30 -36.21 6.52
N ILE A 354 -2.05 -37.25 7.33
CA ILE A 354 -2.58 -38.61 7.11
C ILE A 354 -4.09 -38.65 7.35
N ALA A 355 -4.60 -37.99 8.39
CA ALA A 355 -6.03 -37.97 8.68
C ALA A 355 -6.86 -37.35 7.54
N LYS A 356 -6.30 -36.39 6.80
CA LYS A 356 -6.97 -35.72 5.66
C LYS A 356 -7.36 -36.65 4.51
N PHE A 357 -6.71 -37.80 4.33
CA PHE A 357 -7.11 -38.79 3.32
C PHE A 357 -8.47 -39.43 3.65
N ASN A 358 -8.84 -39.48 4.94
CA ASN A 358 -10.12 -39.99 5.44
C ASN A 358 -10.51 -41.38 4.90
N ASP A 359 -9.52 -42.24 4.63
CA ASP A 359 -9.69 -43.62 4.21
C ASP A 359 -9.35 -44.59 5.36
N GLU A 360 -9.82 -45.84 5.25
CA GLU A 360 -9.60 -46.87 6.27
C GLU A 360 -8.11 -47.21 6.47
N GLU A 361 -7.32 -47.12 5.40
CA GLU A 361 -5.88 -47.36 5.43
C GLU A 361 -5.16 -46.34 6.33
N SER A 362 -5.54 -45.07 6.20
CA SER A 362 -5.01 -43.94 6.98
C SER A 362 -5.44 -44.02 8.43
N LYS A 363 -6.71 -44.36 8.70
CA LYS A 363 -7.18 -44.63 10.07
C LYS A 363 -6.43 -45.78 10.71
N GLN A 364 -6.20 -46.88 9.98
CA GLN A 364 -5.42 -48.02 10.48
C GLN A 364 -3.97 -47.62 10.75
N LYS A 365 -3.35 -46.81 9.87
CA LYS A 365 -1.98 -46.32 10.07
C LYS A 365 -1.85 -45.50 11.35
N LEU A 366 -2.79 -44.59 11.60
CA LEU A 366 -2.85 -43.79 12.83
C LEU A 366 -3.12 -44.65 14.07
N SER A 367 -4.02 -45.64 13.96
CA SER A 367 -4.33 -46.57 15.06
C SER A 367 -3.13 -47.43 15.45
N ASN A 368 -2.37 -47.90 14.46
CA ASN A 368 -1.12 -48.63 14.69
C ASN A 368 -0.08 -47.74 15.39
N LEU A 369 0.07 -46.50 14.94
CA LEU A 369 0.98 -45.54 15.56
C LEU A 369 0.57 -45.25 17.01
N ARG A 370 -0.72 -45.01 17.26
CA ARG A 370 -1.28 -44.84 18.61
C ARG A 370 -0.91 -46.00 19.53
N SER A 371 -1.04 -47.24 19.05
CA SER A 371 -0.83 -48.44 19.88
C SER A 371 0.61 -48.62 20.39
N VAL A 372 1.60 -48.03 19.72
CA VAL A 372 3.02 -48.13 20.08
C VAL A 372 3.52 -46.95 20.90
N LEU A 373 2.74 -45.88 21.04
CA LEU A 373 3.07 -44.73 21.89
C LEU A 373 2.81 -45.09 23.36
N GLN A 374 3.79 -44.84 24.23
CA GLN A 374 3.68 -45.10 25.67
C GLN A 374 3.42 -43.79 26.44
N GLY A 375 2.38 -43.76 27.27
CA GLY A 375 2.02 -42.62 28.15
C GLY A 375 1.40 -41.41 27.42
N ASN A 376 0.81 -40.47 28.16
CA ASN A 376 0.08 -39.27 27.68
C ASN A 376 0.95 -38.27 26.87
N SER A 377 1.54 -38.71 25.77
CA SER A 377 2.26 -37.84 24.84
C SER A 377 1.28 -36.95 24.06
N GLY A 378 1.70 -35.73 23.71
CA GLY A 378 0.87 -34.81 22.92
C GLY A 378 0.44 -35.42 21.58
N LEU A 379 1.29 -36.25 20.96
CA LEU A 379 0.98 -36.97 19.73
C LEU A 379 -0.12 -38.03 19.95
N GLN A 380 -0.10 -38.76 21.06
CA GLN A 380 -1.15 -39.72 21.37
C GLN A 380 -2.50 -39.01 21.52
N VAL A 381 -2.57 -37.96 22.34
CA VAL A 381 -3.81 -37.18 22.55
C VAL A 381 -4.33 -36.63 21.22
N PHE A 382 -3.43 -36.13 20.37
CA PHE A 382 -3.80 -35.62 19.06
C PHE A 382 -4.35 -36.71 18.12
N ILE A 383 -3.73 -37.89 18.08
CA ILE A 383 -4.23 -39.03 17.28
C ILE A 383 -5.59 -39.50 17.80
N ASP A 384 -5.79 -39.53 19.13
CA ASP A 384 -7.07 -39.91 19.74
C ASP A 384 -8.19 -38.97 19.28
N GLU A 385 -7.92 -37.66 19.20
CA GLU A 385 -8.85 -36.67 18.67
C GLU A 385 -9.11 -36.86 17.17
N LEU A 386 -8.07 -37.08 16.36
CA LEU A 386 -8.20 -37.33 14.91
C LEU A 386 -9.04 -38.58 14.58
N LEU A 387 -9.01 -39.60 15.45
CA LEU A 387 -9.75 -40.84 15.29
C LEU A 387 -11.15 -40.79 15.93
N ARG A 388 -11.49 -39.70 16.64
CA ARG A 388 -12.78 -39.56 17.32
C ARG A 388 -13.93 -39.56 16.30
N PRO A 389 -15.00 -40.35 16.51
CA PRO A 389 -16.17 -40.32 15.64
C PRO A 389 -16.86 -38.95 15.69
N LYS A 390 -17.17 -38.36 14.52
CA LYS A 390 -17.83 -37.04 14.42
C LYS A 390 -19.18 -36.93 15.17
N ALA A 391 -19.85 -38.05 15.45
CA ALA A 391 -21.14 -38.07 16.13
C ALA A 391 -21.12 -37.62 17.60
N ASN A 392 -19.94 -37.48 18.23
CA ASN A 392 -19.80 -37.06 19.63
C ASN A 392 -19.59 -35.55 19.83
N ILE A 393 -19.43 -34.77 18.76
CA ILE A 393 -19.18 -33.31 18.86
C ILE A 393 -20.49 -32.53 18.98
N GLU A 394 -21.57 -33.00 18.33
CA GLU A 394 -22.89 -32.37 18.45
C GLU A 394 -23.51 -32.58 19.84
N ALA A 395 -23.23 -33.71 20.51
CA ALA A 395 -23.72 -33.98 21.86
C ALA A 395 -22.99 -33.18 22.96
N GLU A 396 -21.71 -32.81 22.76
CA GLU A 396 -20.95 -31.99 23.72
C GLU A 396 -21.27 -30.49 23.61
N LEU A 397 -21.74 -30.02 22.43
CA LEU A 397 -22.20 -28.64 22.25
C LEU A 397 -23.59 -28.40 22.85
N ASP A 398 -24.45 -29.42 22.87
CA ASP A 398 -25.77 -29.33 23.50
C ASP A 398 -25.68 -29.35 25.05
N GLU A 399 -24.67 -30.01 25.64
CA GLU A 399 -24.47 -30.03 27.10
C GLU A 399 -23.85 -28.74 27.67
N GLU A 400 -23.10 -27.95 26.88
CA GLU A 400 -22.60 -26.64 27.32
C GLU A 400 -23.68 -25.54 27.27
N GLU A 401 -24.70 -25.65 26.39
CA GLU A 401 -25.83 -24.71 26.37
C GLU A 401 -26.86 -24.95 27.50
N GLU A 402 -26.96 -26.17 28.05
CA GLU A 402 -27.89 -26.48 29.16
C GLU A 402 -27.42 -25.97 30.55
N PHE A 403 -26.18 -25.49 30.68
CA PHE A 403 -25.67 -24.90 31.93
C PHE A 403 -25.76 -23.36 32.02
N GLU A 404 -26.27 -22.68 30.97
CA GLU A 404 -26.46 -21.22 30.96
C GLU A 404 -27.93 -20.73 30.95
N LEU A 405 -28.91 -21.56 31.35
CA LEU A 405 -30.33 -21.16 31.49
C LEU A 405 -30.88 -21.16 32.92
#